data_AF-A0A1I5XT03-F1
#
_entry.id   AF-A0A1I5XT03-F1
#
_cell.length_a   1.000
_cell.length_b   1.000
_cell.length_c   1.000
_cell.angle_alpha   90.00
_cell.angle_beta   90.00
_cell.angle_gamma   90.00
#
_symmetry.space_group_name_H-M   'P 1'
#
loop_
_entity.id
_entity.type
_entity.pdbx_description
1 polymer ?
#
loop_
_entity_poly.entity_id
_entity_poly.type
_entity_poly.pdbx_seq_one_letter_code
_entity_poly.pdbx_strand_id
1 'polypeptide(L)'
;MSHVTRFIAGLGLLAAASGALAQSLTLDTYNPREAAVFPVSSTLISGEKDAILVDAQFSNDEAQELVERIRASGKRLTTIFISHGDPDFYFGLDVLTRAYPEAKVLATPATVAYIEKTRAPKLAYWGPILKDSAPARTVVPGALQGNQLQLEGQRIEVVGHDPQHTSLWIPGIKAVVGGVLTSANIHLWVADAQSVGARQSWLKSLDELEALQPTSLVPGHYLGEPAMDLADLRFTRDYLRALEQELPKAKDAQALITAMKARFPGLQDDSSLELSAKVLKGEMQWP
;
A
#
# COMPACT_ATOMS: atom_id res chain seq x y z
N MET A 1 57.39 60.11 19.86
CA MET A 1 56.79 58.76 20.02
C MET A 1 55.38 58.82 19.43
N SER A 2 55.18 58.28 18.24
CA SER A 2 53.88 58.22 17.57
C SER A 2 53.70 56.81 17.03
N HIS A 3 52.83 56.02 17.67
CA HIS A 3 52.43 54.71 17.18
C HIS A 3 51.05 54.82 16.54
N VAL A 4 51.00 54.66 15.22
CA VAL A 4 49.78 54.54 14.43
C VAL A 4 49.45 53.05 14.34
N THR A 5 48.38 52.63 15.01
CA THR A 5 47.84 51.26 14.92
C THR A 5 46.90 51.19 13.73
N ARG A 6 47.30 50.46 12.67
CA ARG A 6 46.44 50.14 11.52
C ARG A 6 45.55 48.94 11.86
N PHE A 7 44.24 49.13 11.86
CA PHE A 7 43.27 48.03 11.84
C PHE A 7 43.09 47.57 10.38
N ILE A 8 43.37 46.28 10.12
CA ILE A 8 43.03 45.61 8.87
C ILE A 8 41.65 44.96 9.09
N ALA A 9 40.62 45.46 8.42
CA ALA A 9 39.32 44.83 8.37
C ALA A 9 39.34 43.73 7.28
N GLY A 10 39.28 42.46 7.68
CA GLY A 10 39.09 41.35 6.76
C GLY A 10 37.62 41.21 6.38
N LEU A 11 37.30 41.38 5.09
CA LEU A 11 36.01 40.97 4.54
C LEU A 11 35.98 39.44 4.40
N GLY A 12 35.20 38.76 5.23
CA GLY A 12 34.83 37.37 5.00
C GLY A 12 33.73 37.29 3.95
N LEU A 13 34.00 36.67 2.80
CA LEU A 13 32.96 36.28 1.86
C LEU A 13 32.16 35.10 2.45
N LEU A 14 30.92 35.37 2.85
CA LEU A 14 29.91 34.34 3.11
C LEU A 14 29.42 33.81 1.76
N ALA A 15 29.87 32.62 1.38
CA ALA A 15 29.27 31.88 0.29
C ALA A 15 27.89 31.38 0.73
N ALA A 16 26.83 32.03 0.27
CA ALA A 16 25.47 31.54 0.45
C ALA A 16 25.28 30.28 -0.42
N ALA A 17 25.42 29.10 0.20
CA ALA A 17 25.02 27.85 -0.42
C ALA A 17 23.50 27.89 -0.64
N SER A 18 23.11 28.17 -1.89
CA SER A 18 21.72 28.09 -2.33
C SER A 18 21.38 26.60 -2.47
N GLY A 19 21.04 25.95 -1.36
CA GLY A 19 20.40 24.64 -1.42
C GLY A 19 19.05 24.80 -2.09
N ALA A 20 18.93 24.41 -3.35
CA ALA A 20 17.62 24.29 -3.99
C ALA A 20 16.76 23.38 -3.11
N LEU A 21 15.67 23.93 -2.56
CA LEU A 21 14.69 23.12 -1.84
C LEU A 21 14.11 22.13 -2.85
N ALA A 22 14.34 20.84 -2.62
CA ALA A 22 13.74 19.79 -3.44
C ALA A 22 12.22 19.98 -3.46
N GLN A 23 11.63 19.91 -4.66
CA GLN A 23 10.18 20.02 -4.83
C GLN A 23 9.48 18.98 -3.94
N SER A 24 8.35 19.33 -3.33
CA SER A 24 7.56 18.36 -2.56
C SER A 24 7.07 17.23 -3.48
N LEU A 25 7.17 15.98 -3.01
CA LEU A 25 6.57 14.85 -3.70
C LEU A 25 5.06 15.05 -3.87
N THR A 26 4.52 14.49 -4.94
CA THR A 26 3.08 14.48 -5.22
C THR A 26 2.58 13.05 -5.32
N LEU A 27 1.29 12.84 -5.02
CA LEU A 27 0.64 11.54 -5.08
C LEU A 27 -0.49 11.58 -6.10
N ASP A 28 -0.48 10.64 -7.05
CA ASP A 28 -1.64 10.30 -7.87
C ASP A 28 -2.06 8.87 -7.54
N THR A 29 -3.28 8.70 -7.03
CA THR A 29 -3.80 7.39 -6.61
C THR A 29 -4.83 6.90 -7.62
N TYR A 30 -4.64 5.67 -8.08
CA TYR A 30 -5.59 4.93 -8.88
C TYR A 30 -6.22 3.82 -8.04
N ASN A 31 -7.55 3.75 -8.07
CA ASN A 31 -8.30 2.62 -7.57
C ASN A 31 -9.44 2.36 -8.57
N PRO A 32 -9.59 1.13 -9.10
CA PRO A 32 -10.59 0.80 -10.11
C PRO A 32 -12.02 0.75 -9.54
N ARG A 33 -12.17 0.76 -8.22
CA ARG A 33 -13.44 0.65 -7.50
C ARG A 33 -14.28 -0.53 -8.00
N GLU A 34 -15.55 -0.31 -8.31
CA GLU A 34 -16.48 -1.34 -8.78
C GLU A 34 -16.11 -1.94 -10.16
N ALA A 35 -15.14 -1.35 -10.88
CA ALA A 35 -14.73 -1.85 -12.18
C ALA A 35 -13.81 -3.08 -12.11
N ALA A 36 -13.19 -3.37 -10.96
CA ALA A 36 -12.29 -4.50 -10.78
C ALA A 36 -12.81 -5.54 -9.77
N VAL A 37 -12.23 -6.74 -9.82
CA VAL A 37 -12.50 -7.82 -8.86
C VAL A 37 -12.08 -7.41 -7.45
N PHE A 38 -10.91 -6.76 -7.32
CA PHE A 38 -10.40 -6.23 -6.08
C PHE A 38 -10.18 -4.72 -6.25
N PRO A 39 -10.79 -3.87 -5.41
CA PRO A 39 -10.64 -2.43 -5.51
C PRO A 39 -9.34 -2.00 -4.80
N VAL A 40 -8.20 -2.48 -5.31
CA VAL A 40 -6.87 -2.21 -4.75
C VAL A 40 -6.34 -0.85 -5.20
N SER A 41 -5.66 -0.14 -4.32
CA SER A 41 -5.06 1.16 -4.61
C SER A 41 -3.62 1.01 -5.12
N SER A 42 -3.33 1.70 -6.21
CA SER A 42 -1.97 1.95 -6.69
C SER A 42 -1.67 3.43 -6.59
N THR A 43 -0.47 3.80 -6.16
CA THR A 43 -0.09 5.21 -5.99
C THR A 43 1.19 5.54 -6.75
N LEU A 44 1.13 6.53 -7.64
CA LEU A 44 2.30 7.11 -8.29
C LEU A 44 2.85 8.26 -7.43
N ILE A 45 4.01 8.05 -6.83
CA ILE A 45 4.76 9.05 -6.08
C ILE A 45 5.69 9.76 -7.05
N SER A 46 5.47 11.05 -7.29
CA SER A 46 6.21 11.82 -8.31
C SER A 46 7.08 12.91 -7.69
N GLY A 47 8.34 12.96 -8.11
CA GLY A 47 9.25 14.09 -7.90
C GLY A 47 9.22 15.06 -9.08
N GLU A 48 10.30 15.80 -9.29
CA GLU A 48 10.48 16.73 -10.40
C GLU A 48 10.57 15.98 -11.75
N LYS A 49 11.35 14.90 -11.82
CA LYS A 49 11.69 14.15 -13.04
C LYS A 49 11.33 12.67 -12.95
N ASP A 50 11.55 12.08 -11.79
CA ASP A 50 11.41 10.65 -11.54
C ASP A 50 10.11 10.35 -10.77
N ALA A 51 9.65 9.10 -10.87
CA ALA A 51 8.54 8.59 -10.08
C ALA A 51 8.78 7.16 -9.56
N ILE A 52 8.04 6.82 -8.51
CA ILE A 52 7.89 5.47 -7.96
C ILE A 52 6.41 5.09 -8.03
N LEU A 53 6.11 3.94 -8.61
CA LEU A 53 4.77 3.34 -8.54
C LEU A 53 4.72 2.41 -7.31
N VAL A 54 3.63 2.49 -6.55
CA VAL A 54 3.33 1.58 -5.44
C VAL A 54 2.14 0.71 -5.86
N ASP A 55 2.35 -0.60 -5.83
CA ASP A 55 1.39 -1.65 -6.18
C ASP A 55 0.92 -1.65 -7.65
N ALA A 56 0.74 -2.84 -8.22
CA ALA A 56 0.69 -3.06 -9.67
C ALA A 56 -0.69 -3.45 -10.21
N GLN A 57 -1.74 -3.45 -9.36
CA GLN A 57 -3.09 -3.92 -9.70
C GLN A 57 -3.17 -5.42 -10.02
N PHE A 58 -4.42 -5.90 -10.09
CA PHE A 58 -4.74 -7.32 -10.18
C PHE A 58 -4.77 -7.87 -11.60
N SER A 59 -5.28 -7.13 -12.57
CA SER A 59 -5.41 -7.59 -13.95
C SER A 59 -4.55 -6.78 -14.92
N ASN A 60 -4.41 -7.30 -16.13
CA ASN A 60 -3.72 -6.61 -17.21
C ASN A 60 -4.43 -5.31 -17.62
N ASP A 61 -5.77 -5.27 -17.54
CA ASP A 61 -6.54 -4.09 -17.93
C ASP A 61 -6.29 -2.93 -16.96
N GLU A 62 -6.38 -3.18 -15.64
CA GLU A 62 -6.03 -2.16 -14.64
C GLU A 62 -4.54 -1.79 -14.68
N ALA A 63 -3.66 -2.74 -14.99
CA ALA A 63 -2.24 -2.44 -15.18
C ALA A 63 -1.98 -1.55 -16.41
N GLN A 64 -2.79 -1.66 -17.46
CA GLN A 64 -2.71 -0.79 -18.63
C GLN A 64 -3.13 0.66 -18.28
N GLU A 65 -4.15 0.84 -17.44
CA GLU A 65 -4.52 2.16 -16.90
C GLU A 65 -3.35 2.81 -16.13
N LEU A 66 -2.62 2.02 -15.35
CA LEU A 66 -1.40 2.51 -14.70
C LEU A 66 -0.32 2.95 -15.71
N VAL A 67 -0.13 2.20 -16.79
CA VAL A 67 0.80 2.60 -17.86
C VAL A 67 0.41 3.95 -18.45
N GLU A 68 -0.87 4.17 -18.75
CA GLU A 68 -1.32 5.46 -19.28
C GLU A 68 -1.15 6.61 -18.29
N ARG A 69 -1.43 6.37 -17.00
CA ARG A 69 -1.20 7.36 -15.93
C ARG A 69 0.27 7.73 -15.79
N ILE A 70 1.17 6.74 -15.81
CA ILE A 70 2.61 6.99 -15.76
C ILE A 70 3.06 7.78 -16.99
N ARG A 71 2.60 7.45 -18.21
CA ARG A 71 2.89 8.24 -19.41
C ARG A 71 2.39 9.68 -19.30
N ALA A 72 1.15 9.86 -18.86
CA ALA A 72 0.53 11.18 -18.71
C ALA A 72 1.25 12.06 -17.69
N SER A 73 1.87 11.46 -16.65
CA SER A 73 2.66 12.18 -15.66
C SER A 73 3.92 12.87 -16.25
N GLY A 74 4.43 12.38 -17.37
CA GLY A 74 5.70 12.81 -17.97
C GLY A 74 6.93 12.45 -17.14
N LYS A 75 6.79 11.68 -16.06
CA LYS A 75 7.89 11.27 -15.18
C LYS A 75 8.56 9.99 -15.68
N ARG A 76 9.84 9.85 -15.39
CA ARG A 76 10.55 8.57 -15.58
C ARG A 76 10.25 7.65 -14.41
N LEU A 77 9.57 6.53 -14.67
CA LEU A 77 9.38 5.49 -13.66
C LEU A 77 10.72 4.81 -13.36
N THR A 78 11.20 4.95 -12.13
CA THR A 78 12.49 4.37 -11.70
C THR A 78 12.32 3.09 -10.90
N THR A 79 11.22 3.00 -10.14
CA THR A 79 10.95 1.91 -9.21
C THR A 79 9.46 1.59 -9.19
N ILE A 80 9.13 0.31 -9.12
CA ILE A 80 7.81 -0.22 -8.75
C ILE A 80 8.00 -0.93 -7.42
N PHE A 81 7.33 -0.47 -6.36
CA PHE A 81 7.36 -1.09 -5.05
C PHE A 81 6.08 -1.89 -4.82
N ILE A 82 6.21 -3.16 -4.44
CA ILE A 82 5.09 -4.02 -4.07
C ILE A 82 5.01 -4.11 -2.55
N SER A 83 3.91 -3.63 -1.99
CA SER A 83 3.70 -3.46 -0.55
C SER A 83 3.23 -4.74 0.14
N HIS A 84 2.54 -5.62 -0.59
CA HIS A 84 1.96 -6.86 -0.08
C HIS A 84 2.02 -8.00 -1.11
N GLY A 85 1.95 -9.25 -0.62
CA GLY A 85 2.23 -10.44 -1.41
C GLY A 85 1.01 -11.07 -2.10
N ASP A 86 -0.15 -10.43 -2.04
CA ASP A 86 -1.36 -10.89 -2.71
C ASP A 86 -1.43 -10.46 -4.19
N PRO A 87 -2.11 -11.25 -5.05
CA PRO A 87 -2.08 -11.08 -6.50
C PRO A 87 -2.48 -9.68 -6.97
N ASP A 88 -3.44 -9.06 -6.30
CA ASP A 88 -3.95 -7.74 -6.60
C ASP A 88 -2.90 -6.63 -6.42
N PHE A 89 -1.82 -6.91 -5.69
CA PHE A 89 -0.69 -6.01 -5.56
C PHE A 89 0.38 -6.19 -6.64
N TYR A 90 0.49 -7.33 -7.31
CA TYR A 90 1.66 -7.63 -8.17
C TYR A 90 1.38 -8.29 -9.53
N PHE A 91 0.17 -8.74 -9.82
CA PHE A 91 -0.12 -9.43 -11.09
C PHE A 91 0.10 -8.54 -12.30
N GLY A 92 -0.28 -7.25 -12.21
CA GLY A 92 -0.05 -6.28 -13.28
C GLY A 92 1.42 -5.97 -13.57
N LEU A 93 2.38 -6.50 -12.79
CA LEU A 93 3.81 -6.39 -13.10
C LEU A 93 4.16 -6.99 -14.48
N ASP A 94 3.39 -7.94 -15.00
CA ASP A 94 3.64 -8.46 -16.34
C ASP A 94 3.50 -7.38 -17.41
N VAL A 95 2.47 -6.53 -17.31
CA VAL A 95 2.25 -5.38 -18.21
C VAL A 95 3.30 -4.29 -17.93
N LEU A 96 3.45 -3.90 -16.66
CA LEU A 96 4.30 -2.78 -16.27
C LEU A 96 5.77 -3.00 -16.60
N THR A 97 6.30 -4.22 -16.41
CA THR A 97 7.71 -4.51 -16.71
C THR A 97 8.01 -4.59 -18.21
N ARG A 98 6.99 -4.82 -19.06
CA ARG A 98 7.12 -4.70 -20.52
C ARG A 98 7.12 -3.23 -20.97
N ALA A 99 6.29 -2.40 -20.35
CA ALA A 99 6.20 -0.98 -20.64
C ALA A 99 7.40 -0.17 -20.11
N TYR A 100 7.94 -0.57 -18.95
CA TYR A 100 9.03 0.12 -18.24
C TYR A 100 10.15 -0.86 -17.84
N PRO A 101 10.89 -1.42 -18.81
CA PRO A 101 11.90 -2.46 -18.54
C PRO A 101 13.09 -1.97 -17.69
N GLU A 102 13.30 -0.66 -17.60
CA GLU A 102 14.37 -0.06 -16.79
C GLU A 102 13.98 0.15 -15.31
N ALA A 103 12.68 0.10 -14.99
CA ALA A 103 12.21 0.30 -13.63
C ALA A 103 12.56 -0.90 -12.75
N LYS A 104 13.12 -0.64 -11.56
CA LYS A 104 13.40 -1.69 -10.57
C LYS A 104 12.09 -2.13 -9.94
N VAL A 105 11.81 -3.43 -9.92
CA VAL A 105 10.69 -3.99 -9.15
C VAL A 105 11.22 -4.43 -7.80
N LEU A 106 10.71 -3.85 -6.70
CA LEU A 106 11.21 -4.08 -5.34
C LEU A 106 10.08 -4.42 -4.37
N ALA A 107 10.38 -5.24 -3.37
CA ALA A 107 9.52 -5.48 -2.21
C ALA A 107 10.37 -5.84 -0.98
N THR A 108 9.77 -5.92 0.20
CA THR A 108 10.50 -6.42 1.39
C THR A 108 10.92 -7.88 1.17
N PRO A 109 12.04 -8.34 1.79
CA PRO A 109 12.45 -9.74 1.67
C PRO A 109 11.35 -10.75 2.06
N ALA A 110 10.53 -10.41 3.05
CA ALA A 110 9.40 -11.26 3.47
C ALA A 110 8.29 -11.31 2.41
N THR A 111 7.94 -10.17 1.79
CA THR A 111 6.99 -10.12 0.68
C THR A 111 7.49 -10.89 -0.53
N VAL A 112 8.77 -10.75 -0.89
CA VAL A 112 9.39 -11.54 -1.97
C VAL A 112 9.27 -13.03 -1.70
N ALA A 113 9.65 -13.49 -0.51
CA ALA A 113 9.57 -14.91 -0.14
C ALA A 113 8.12 -15.44 -0.19
N TYR A 114 7.15 -14.64 0.25
CA TYR A 114 5.74 -15.01 0.20
C TYR A 114 5.22 -15.09 -1.24
N ILE A 115 5.56 -14.14 -2.11
CA ILE A 115 5.21 -14.19 -3.54
C ILE A 115 5.85 -15.42 -4.19
N GLU A 116 7.14 -15.69 -3.96
CA GLU A 116 7.82 -16.87 -4.52
C GLU A 116 7.09 -18.18 -4.15
N LYS A 117 6.66 -18.29 -2.89
CA LYS A 117 5.94 -19.45 -2.38
C LYS A 117 4.54 -19.60 -2.96
N THR A 118 3.82 -18.50 -3.18
CA THR A 118 2.36 -18.53 -3.44
C THR A 118 1.94 -18.19 -4.87
N ARG A 119 2.82 -17.60 -5.69
CA ARG A 119 2.46 -17.10 -7.04
C ARG A 119 1.88 -18.16 -7.99
N ALA A 120 2.44 -19.37 -7.99
CA ALA A 120 2.01 -20.42 -8.92
C ALA A 120 0.58 -20.93 -8.62
N PRO A 121 0.25 -21.35 -7.39
CA PRO A 121 -1.13 -21.72 -7.07
C PRO A 121 -2.10 -20.55 -7.20
N LYS A 122 -1.68 -19.32 -6.84
CA LYS A 122 -2.52 -18.12 -7.01
C LYS A 122 -2.83 -17.84 -8.48
N LEU A 123 -1.85 -17.94 -9.38
CA LEU A 123 -2.08 -17.78 -10.82
C LEU A 123 -2.99 -18.88 -11.37
N ALA A 124 -2.81 -20.13 -10.94
CA ALA A 124 -3.66 -21.23 -11.37
C ALA A 124 -5.13 -21.04 -10.95
N TYR A 125 -5.37 -20.44 -9.78
CA TYR A 125 -6.71 -20.12 -9.29
C TYR A 125 -7.33 -18.90 -9.99
N TRP A 126 -6.60 -17.79 -10.04
CA TRP A 126 -7.11 -16.51 -10.54
C TRP A 126 -7.09 -16.38 -12.06
N GLY A 127 -6.18 -17.06 -12.75
CA GLY A 127 -6.05 -16.98 -14.22
C GLY A 127 -7.36 -17.28 -14.96
N PRO A 128 -8.05 -18.39 -14.67
CA PRO A 128 -9.35 -18.68 -15.28
C PRO A 128 -10.46 -17.67 -14.95
N ILE A 129 -10.39 -17.03 -13.78
CA ILE A 129 -11.37 -16.01 -13.35
C ILE A 129 -11.13 -14.71 -14.12
N LEU A 130 -9.87 -14.30 -14.25
CA LEU A 130 -9.44 -13.10 -14.98
C LEU A 130 -9.51 -13.24 -16.51
N LYS A 131 -9.55 -14.47 -17.04
CA LYS A 131 -9.65 -14.77 -18.47
C LYS A 131 -8.56 -14.03 -19.26
N ASP A 132 -8.92 -13.26 -20.27
CA ASP A 132 -8.01 -12.52 -21.14
C ASP A 132 -7.25 -11.42 -20.38
N SER A 133 -7.76 -10.99 -19.23
CA SER A 133 -7.13 -9.99 -18.36
C SER A 133 -6.12 -10.60 -17.38
N ALA A 134 -5.92 -11.92 -17.38
CA ALA A 134 -4.93 -12.58 -16.55
C ALA A 134 -3.48 -12.28 -17.02
N PRO A 135 -2.51 -12.12 -16.11
CA PRO A 135 -1.12 -11.98 -16.52
C PRO A 135 -0.61 -13.27 -17.18
N ALA A 136 0.18 -13.14 -18.25
CA ALA A 136 0.74 -14.30 -18.94
C ALA A 136 1.83 -15.01 -18.11
N ARG A 137 2.44 -14.26 -17.18
CA ARG A 137 3.44 -14.74 -16.23
C ARG A 137 3.41 -13.87 -14.97
N THR A 138 3.85 -14.41 -13.85
CA THR A 138 4.09 -13.62 -12.63
C THR A 138 5.54 -13.14 -12.57
N VAL A 139 5.75 -11.88 -12.18
CA VAL A 139 7.09 -11.32 -11.88
C VAL A 139 7.31 -11.35 -10.37
N VAL A 140 8.47 -11.85 -9.93
CA VAL A 140 8.88 -11.76 -8.51
C VAL A 140 9.72 -10.49 -8.33
N PRO A 141 9.38 -9.60 -7.38
CA PRO A 141 10.18 -8.43 -7.06
C PRO A 141 11.58 -8.79 -6.56
N GLY A 142 12.55 -7.90 -6.78
CA GLY A 142 13.83 -7.97 -6.09
C GLY A 142 13.69 -7.58 -4.61
N ALA A 143 14.52 -8.16 -3.75
CA ALA A 143 14.52 -7.82 -2.33
C ALA A 143 15.14 -6.43 -2.10
N LEU A 144 14.35 -5.52 -1.50
CA LEU A 144 14.83 -4.23 -1.03
C LEU A 144 15.93 -4.43 0.02
N GLN A 145 17.02 -3.69 -0.15
CA GLN A 145 18.10 -3.63 0.85
C GLN A 145 17.79 -2.52 1.86
N GLY A 146 17.79 -2.86 3.14
CA GLY A 146 17.33 -1.94 4.20
C GLY A 146 15.81 -1.76 4.16
N ASN A 147 15.34 -0.61 4.64
CA ASN A 147 13.91 -0.29 4.78
C ASN A 147 13.54 1.05 4.15
N GLN A 148 14.29 1.52 3.15
CA GLN A 148 14.09 2.84 2.56
C GLN A 148 14.24 2.81 1.05
N LEU A 149 13.35 3.55 0.39
CA LEU A 149 13.46 3.99 -0.98
C LEU A 149 13.89 5.46 -0.99
N GLN A 150 14.42 5.90 -2.13
CA GLN A 150 14.76 7.30 -2.35
C GLN A 150 14.20 7.75 -3.69
N LEU A 151 13.61 8.94 -3.70
CA LEU A 151 13.16 9.62 -4.91
C LEU A 151 13.75 11.03 -4.89
N GLU A 152 14.71 11.30 -5.77
CA GLU A 152 15.35 12.62 -5.90
C GLU A 152 15.91 13.19 -4.58
N GLY A 153 16.48 12.32 -3.75
CA GLY A 153 17.04 12.67 -2.44
C GLY A 153 16.00 12.77 -1.32
N GLN A 154 14.72 12.60 -1.62
CA GLN A 154 13.65 12.51 -0.61
C GLN A 154 13.46 11.05 -0.18
N ARG A 155 13.37 10.86 1.15
CA ARG A 155 13.28 9.54 1.78
C ARG A 155 11.84 9.04 1.79
N ILE A 156 11.67 7.75 1.50
CA ILE A 156 10.41 7.02 1.60
C ILE A 156 10.71 5.75 2.40
N GLU A 157 10.06 5.59 3.55
CA GLU A 157 10.37 4.56 4.53
C GLU A 157 9.36 3.42 4.45
N VAL A 158 9.83 2.18 4.42
CA VAL A 158 8.98 1.01 4.62
C VAL A 158 8.67 0.89 6.11
N VAL A 159 7.38 0.92 6.45
CA VAL A 159 6.86 0.86 7.82
C VAL A 159 5.86 -0.29 7.98
N GLY A 160 5.70 -0.79 9.20
CA GLY A 160 4.77 -1.86 9.53
C GLY A 160 5.34 -2.82 10.58
N HIS A 161 4.50 -3.21 11.53
CA HIS A 161 4.89 -4.12 12.61
C HIS A 161 5.31 -5.51 12.09
N ASP A 162 4.58 -5.97 11.08
CA ASP A 162 4.79 -7.27 10.41
C ASP A 162 5.50 -7.04 9.08
N PRO A 163 6.65 -7.71 8.82
CA PRO A 163 7.39 -7.55 7.57
C PRO A 163 6.65 -8.01 6.30
N GLN A 164 5.54 -8.76 6.42
CA GLN A 164 4.67 -9.15 5.29
C GLN A 164 3.53 -8.16 5.02
N HIS A 165 3.20 -7.29 5.97
CA HIS A 165 2.11 -6.32 5.88
C HIS A 165 2.70 -4.92 6.09
N THR A 166 3.26 -4.37 5.01
CA THR A 166 4.01 -3.11 5.05
C THR A 166 3.34 -2.01 4.24
N SER A 167 3.57 -0.77 4.66
CA SER A 167 3.18 0.46 3.95
C SER A 167 4.42 1.32 3.72
N LEU A 168 4.28 2.36 2.90
CA LEU A 168 5.30 3.39 2.72
C LEU A 168 4.92 4.67 3.48
N TRP A 169 5.82 5.15 4.32
CA TRP A 169 5.76 6.45 4.97
C TRP A 169 6.61 7.47 4.20
N ILE A 170 6.04 8.63 3.91
CA ILE A 170 6.69 9.71 3.17
C ILE A 170 6.76 10.96 4.07
N PRO A 171 7.80 11.10 4.90
CA PRO A 171 7.92 12.18 5.89
C PRO A 171 7.81 13.58 5.30
N GLY A 172 8.33 13.79 4.08
CA GLY A 172 8.37 15.10 3.43
C GLY A 172 6.99 15.69 3.12
N ILE A 173 5.97 14.83 2.98
CA ILE A 173 4.56 15.23 2.75
C ILE A 173 3.61 14.63 3.79
N LYS A 174 4.15 13.99 4.82
CA LYS A 174 3.41 13.28 5.88
C LYS A 174 2.31 12.36 5.33
N ALA A 175 2.64 11.52 4.36
CA ALA A 175 1.70 10.60 3.73
C ALA A 175 2.04 9.13 4.01
N VAL A 176 1.03 8.32 4.26
CA VAL A 176 1.13 6.84 4.24
C VAL A 176 0.43 6.31 2.98
N VAL A 177 1.13 5.50 2.20
CA VAL A 177 0.59 4.90 0.96
C VAL A 177 0.97 3.42 0.85
N GLY A 178 0.17 2.65 0.12
CA GLY A 178 0.37 1.22 -0.06
C GLY A 178 0.11 0.40 1.21
N GLY A 179 0.08 -0.91 1.02
CA GLY A 179 -0.15 -1.89 2.06
C GLY A 179 -1.62 -2.24 2.26
N VAL A 180 -1.87 -3.50 2.62
CA VAL A 180 -3.22 -4.05 2.83
C VAL A 180 -3.83 -3.69 4.18
N LEU A 181 -3.08 -2.98 5.04
CA LEU A 181 -3.46 -2.76 6.44
C LEU A 181 -4.67 -1.84 6.62
N THR A 182 -5.06 -1.03 5.63
CA THR A 182 -6.16 -0.08 5.79
C THR A 182 -7.15 -0.21 4.65
N SER A 183 -8.43 -0.12 4.98
CA SER A 183 -9.53 -0.12 4.01
C SER A 183 -10.51 0.99 4.32
N ALA A 184 -11.41 1.30 3.38
CA ALA A 184 -12.50 2.24 3.60
C ALA A 184 -13.79 1.80 2.91
N ASN A 185 -14.94 2.04 3.54
CA ASN A 185 -16.29 1.79 3.02
C ASN A 185 -16.61 0.35 2.57
N ILE A 186 -15.76 -0.61 2.89
CA ILE A 186 -15.92 -2.03 2.54
C ILE A 186 -15.84 -2.91 3.77
N HIS A 187 -16.45 -4.09 3.69
CA HIS A 187 -16.15 -5.14 4.65
C HIS A 187 -14.71 -5.64 4.48
N LEU A 188 -13.95 -5.71 5.58
CA LEU A 188 -12.54 -6.10 5.55
C LEU A 188 -12.39 -7.59 5.18
N TRP A 189 -11.36 -7.88 4.39
CA TRP A 189 -10.86 -9.22 4.15
C TRP A 189 -10.02 -9.71 5.35
N VAL A 190 -10.64 -10.48 6.23
CA VAL A 190 -10.01 -11.00 7.46
C VAL A 190 -9.68 -12.50 7.35
N ALA A 191 -9.93 -13.10 6.19
CA ALA A 191 -9.67 -14.52 5.92
C ALA A 191 -8.19 -14.89 6.09
N ASP A 192 -7.25 -13.97 5.85
CA ASP A 192 -5.81 -14.21 6.06
C ASP A 192 -5.37 -13.98 7.53
N ALA A 193 -6.17 -13.27 8.32
CA ALA A 193 -5.91 -13.02 9.74
C ALA A 193 -6.76 -13.94 10.64
N GLN A 194 -6.62 -15.26 10.44
CA GLN A 194 -7.47 -16.28 11.07
C GLN A 194 -7.32 -16.35 12.59
N SER A 195 -6.10 -16.16 13.10
CA SER A 195 -5.82 -16.23 14.53
C SER A 195 -6.05 -14.89 15.25
N VAL A 196 -6.40 -14.95 16.53
CA VAL A 196 -6.46 -13.76 17.40
C VAL A 196 -5.12 -13.02 17.36
N GLY A 197 -4.00 -13.75 17.40
CA GLY A 197 -2.65 -13.16 17.33
C GLY A 197 -2.41 -12.36 16.05
N ALA A 198 -2.87 -12.85 14.90
CA ALA A 198 -2.75 -12.13 13.63
C ALA A 198 -3.55 -10.82 13.64
N ARG A 199 -4.79 -10.84 14.17
CA ARG A 199 -5.62 -9.63 14.27
C ARG A 199 -5.10 -8.63 15.29
N GLN A 200 -4.52 -9.09 16.40
CA GLN A 200 -3.81 -8.22 17.36
C GLN A 200 -2.54 -7.61 16.75
N SER A 201 -1.80 -8.38 15.94
CA SER A 201 -0.65 -7.87 15.18
C SER A 201 -1.08 -6.76 14.22
N TRP A 202 -2.19 -6.96 13.49
CA TRP A 202 -2.76 -5.95 12.61
C TRP A 202 -3.12 -4.67 13.38
N LEU A 203 -3.85 -4.78 14.50
CA LEU A 203 -4.17 -3.62 15.35
C LEU A 203 -2.90 -2.86 15.79
N LYS A 204 -1.83 -3.57 16.14
CA LYS A 204 -0.55 -2.95 16.49
C LYS A 204 0.10 -2.24 15.30
N SER A 205 0.03 -2.80 14.09
CA SER A 205 0.48 -2.11 12.88
C SER A 205 -0.29 -0.80 12.67
N LEU A 206 -1.61 -0.77 12.91
CA LEU A 206 -2.40 0.47 12.82
C LEU A 206 -1.97 1.51 13.86
N ASP A 207 -1.62 1.08 15.07
CA ASP A 207 -1.10 1.98 16.11
C ASP A 207 0.26 2.58 15.73
N GLU A 208 1.15 1.79 15.12
CA GLU A 208 2.43 2.28 14.59
C GLU A 208 2.23 3.28 13.46
N LEU A 209 1.28 3.05 12.54
CA LEU A 209 0.95 3.99 11.46
C LEU A 209 0.33 5.29 11.99
N GLU A 210 -0.59 5.23 12.95
CA GLU A 210 -1.19 6.44 13.53
C GLU A 210 -0.16 7.26 14.33
N ALA A 211 0.83 6.61 14.95
CA ALA A 211 1.92 7.28 15.69
C ALA A 211 2.83 8.14 14.78
N LEU A 212 2.86 7.87 13.47
CA LEU A 212 3.57 8.70 12.49
C LEU A 212 2.90 10.07 12.28
N GLN A 213 1.64 10.23 12.73
CA GLN A 213 0.82 11.42 12.54
C GLN A 213 0.73 11.85 11.06
N PRO A 214 0.31 10.96 10.15
CA PRO A 214 0.10 11.31 8.75
C PRO A 214 -0.98 12.38 8.61
N THR A 215 -0.78 13.31 7.67
CA THR A 215 -1.83 14.23 7.23
C THR A 215 -2.64 13.68 6.06
N SER A 216 -2.14 12.63 5.41
CA SER A 216 -2.86 11.88 4.38
C SER A 216 -2.53 10.39 4.46
N LEU A 217 -3.51 9.55 4.16
CA LEU A 217 -3.38 8.10 4.17
C LEU A 217 -4.19 7.54 3.01
N VAL A 218 -3.59 6.69 2.19
CA VAL A 218 -4.28 6.01 1.08
C VAL A 218 -4.67 4.61 1.54
N PRO A 219 -5.97 4.27 1.64
CA PRO A 219 -6.38 2.91 1.96
C PRO A 219 -5.98 1.94 0.86
N GLY A 220 -5.52 0.75 1.25
CA GLY A 220 -5.15 -0.32 0.32
C GLY A 220 -6.34 -0.80 -0.51
N HIS A 221 -7.54 -0.82 0.08
CA HIS A 221 -8.79 -1.17 -0.60
C HIS A 221 -9.94 -0.26 -0.20
N TYR A 222 -10.72 0.21 -1.16
CA TYR A 222 -11.92 0.99 -0.85
C TYR A 222 -12.94 0.98 -2.00
N LEU A 223 -14.21 1.18 -1.65
CA LEU A 223 -15.27 1.53 -2.59
C LEU A 223 -15.88 2.89 -2.20
N GLY A 224 -16.63 3.51 -3.10
CA GLY A 224 -17.11 4.88 -2.91
C GLY A 224 -15.95 5.87 -2.64
N GLU A 225 -16.24 6.95 -1.91
CA GLU A 225 -15.23 7.98 -1.58
C GLU A 225 -14.63 7.74 -0.18
N PRO A 226 -13.33 7.41 -0.07
CA PRO A 226 -12.62 7.33 1.21
C PRO A 226 -12.30 8.73 1.75
N ALA A 227 -11.96 8.83 3.04
CA ALA A 227 -11.53 10.10 3.63
C ALA A 227 -10.12 10.53 3.19
N MET A 228 -9.27 9.56 2.84
CA MET A 228 -7.86 9.71 2.48
C MET A 228 -7.00 10.30 3.62
N ASP A 229 -7.41 10.03 4.85
CA ASP A 229 -6.75 10.47 6.08
C ASP A 229 -6.87 9.43 7.21
N LEU A 230 -6.53 9.81 8.45
CA LEU A 230 -6.58 8.93 9.61
C LEU A 230 -7.98 8.37 9.92
N ALA A 231 -9.06 8.91 9.36
CA ALA A 231 -10.40 8.36 9.51
C ALA A 231 -10.52 6.95 8.92
N ASP A 232 -9.86 6.67 7.78
CA ASP A 232 -9.92 5.34 7.14
C ASP A 232 -9.15 4.28 7.95
N LEU A 233 -8.04 4.69 8.56
CA LEU A 233 -7.31 3.86 9.52
C LEU A 233 -8.16 3.55 10.75
N ARG A 234 -8.86 4.56 11.29
CA ARG A 234 -9.76 4.38 12.44
C ARG A 234 -10.95 3.49 12.09
N PHE A 235 -11.51 3.64 10.89
CA PHE A 235 -12.54 2.74 10.38
C PHE A 235 -12.07 1.28 10.42
N THR A 236 -10.89 1.00 9.86
CA THR A 236 -10.30 -0.35 9.86
C THR A 236 -10.14 -0.87 11.30
N ARG A 237 -9.60 -0.05 12.20
CA ARG A 237 -9.40 -0.40 13.61
C ARG A 237 -10.72 -0.72 14.31
N ASP A 238 -11.74 0.10 14.12
CA ASP A 238 -13.04 -0.06 14.75
C ASP A 238 -13.77 -1.30 14.21
N TYR A 239 -13.59 -1.62 12.92
CA TYR A 239 -14.06 -2.86 12.32
C TYR A 239 -13.43 -4.09 12.98
N LEU A 240 -12.10 -4.13 13.10
CA LEU A 240 -11.39 -5.24 13.74
C LEU A 240 -11.82 -5.40 15.21
N ARG A 241 -11.99 -4.30 15.94
CA ARG A 241 -12.47 -4.34 17.34
C ARG A 241 -13.90 -4.87 17.45
N ALA A 242 -14.79 -4.45 16.53
CA ALA A 242 -16.14 -4.97 16.48
C ALA A 242 -16.16 -6.47 16.13
N LEU A 243 -15.33 -6.90 15.18
CA LEU A 243 -15.19 -8.31 14.84
C LEU A 243 -14.76 -9.13 16.06
N GLU A 244 -13.76 -8.68 16.82
CA GLU A 244 -13.32 -9.37 18.05
C GLU A 244 -14.42 -9.45 19.12
N GLN A 245 -15.35 -8.49 19.14
CA GLN A 245 -16.51 -8.53 20.04
C GLN A 245 -17.59 -9.51 19.57
N GLU A 246 -17.84 -9.61 18.27
CA GLU A 246 -18.94 -10.44 17.73
C GLU A 246 -18.54 -11.89 17.42
N LEU A 247 -17.28 -12.13 17.03
CA LEU A 247 -16.78 -13.46 16.67
C LEU A 247 -17.01 -14.55 17.74
N PRO A 248 -16.77 -14.32 19.05
CA PRO A 248 -17.04 -15.34 20.08
C PRO A 248 -18.54 -15.51 20.39
N LYS A 249 -19.40 -14.53 20.04
CA LYS A 249 -20.86 -14.60 20.25
C LYS A 249 -21.56 -15.33 19.09
N ALA A 250 -21.03 -15.20 17.88
CA ALA A 250 -21.58 -15.82 16.69
C ALA A 250 -21.40 -17.35 16.74
N LYS A 251 -22.50 -18.09 16.53
CA LYS A 251 -22.46 -19.55 16.48
C LYS A 251 -21.79 -20.08 15.21
N ASP A 252 -22.09 -19.43 14.09
CA ASP A 252 -21.71 -19.82 12.72
C ASP A 252 -21.41 -18.57 11.88
N ALA A 253 -21.00 -18.77 10.63
CA ALA A 253 -20.65 -17.68 9.72
C ALA A 253 -21.84 -16.76 9.46
N GLN A 254 -23.05 -17.31 9.30
CA GLN A 254 -24.26 -16.53 9.05
C GLN A 254 -24.60 -15.59 10.21
N ALA A 255 -24.47 -16.05 11.46
CA ALA A 255 -24.64 -15.24 12.64
C ALA A 255 -23.60 -14.10 12.71
N LEU A 256 -22.34 -14.39 12.35
CA LEU A 256 -21.28 -13.39 12.30
C LEU A 256 -21.52 -12.33 11.21
N ILE A 257 -21.88 -12.76 10.00
CA ILE A 257 -22.23 -11.87 8.88
C ILE A 257 -23.36 -10.93 9.31
N THR A 258 -24.41 -11.47 9.92
CA THR A 258 -25.57 -10.70 10.39
C THR A 258 -25.16 -9.66 11.43
N ALA A 259 -24.32 -10.05 12.41
CA ALA A 259 -23.85 -9.14 13.45
C ALA A 259 -22.97 -8.01 12.88
N MET A 260 -22.06 -8.33 11.96
CA MET A 260 -21.17 -7.33 11.35
C MET A 260 -21.94 -6.36 10.44
N LYS A 261 -22.90 -6.85 9.64
CA LYS A 261 -23.78 -5.99 8.83
C LYS A 261 -24.64 -5.05 9.68
N ALA A 262 -25.08 -5.50 10.86
CA ALA A 262 -25.82 -4.65 11.79
C ALA A 262 -24.95 -3.53 12.39
N ARG A 263 -23.66 -3.80 12.65
CA ARG A 263 -22.72 -2.79 13.18
C ARG A 263 -22.21 -1.83 12.13
N PHE A 264 -22.09 -2.29 10.89
CA PHE A 264 -21.61 -1.50 9.76
C PHE A 264 -22.62 -1.55 8.59
N PRO A 265 -23.80 -0.94 8.75
CA PRO A 265 -24.81 -0.95 7.71
C PRO A 265 -24.33 -0.19 6.47
N GLY A 266 -24.51 -0.77 5.29
CA GLY A 266 -24.23 -0.11 4.02
C GLY A 266 -22.77 -0.19 3.54
N LEU A 267 -21.89 -0.92 4.24
CA LEU A 267 -20.60 -1.29 3.65
C LEU A 267 -20.82 -2.16 2.42
N GLN A 268 -19.94 -1.99 1.43
CA GLN A 268 -19.92 -2.79 0.22
C GLN A 268 -18.99 -4.02 0.39
N ASP A 269 -18.79 -4.77 -0.69
CA ASP A 269 -17.96 -5.98 -0.73
C ASP A 269 -18.39 -7.05 0.29
N ASP A 270 -19.65 -7.44 0.21
CA ASP A 270 -20.22 -8.52 1.03
C ASP A 270 -19.45 -9.84 0.89
N SER A 271 -18.85 -10.10 -0.28
CA SER A 271 -18.02 -11.29 -0.54
C SER A 271 -16.86 -11.43 0.43
N SER A 272 -16.17 -10.33 0.75
CA SER A 272 -15.08 -10.32 1.73
C SER A 272 -15.56 -10.74 3.12
N LEU A 273 -16.71 -10.22 3.56
CA LEU A 273 -17.31 -10.62 4.85
C LEU A 273 -17.75 -12.09 4.83
N GLU A 274 -18.42 -12.53 3.78
CA GLU A 274 -18.94 -13.90 3.67
C GLU A 274 -17.83 -14.95 3.73
N LEU A 275 -16.74 -14.73 2.98
CA LEU A 275 -15.60 -15.63 2.97
C LEU A 275 -14.86 -15.58 4.32
N SER A 276 -14.56 -14.38 4.81
CA SER A 276 -13.89 -14.20 6.10
C SER A 276 -14.65 -14.86 7.25
N ALA A 277 -15.99 -14.74 7.27
CA ALA A 277 -16.81 -15.36 8.29
C ALA A 277 -16.75 -16.89 8.23
N LYS A 278 -16.84 -17.50 7.04
CA LYS A 278 -16.71 -18.96 6.88
C LYS A 278 -15.36 -19.46 7.38
N VAL A 279 -14.28 -18.75 7.06
CA VAL A 279 -12.93 -19.08 7.51
C VAL A 279 -12.79 -18.98 9.02
N LEU A 280 -13.17 -17.83 9.60
CA LEU A 280 -13.06 -17.58 11.04
C LEU A 280 -13.94 -18.51 11.89
N LYS A 281 -15.02 -19.05 11.31
CA LYS A 281 -15.90 -20.03 11.96
C LYS A 281 -15.53 -21.48 11.66
N GLY A 282 -14.47 -21.72 10.87
CA GLY A 282 -13.99 -23.06 10.53
C GLY A 282 -14.87 -23.82 9.54
N GLU A 283 -15.80 -23.14 8.89
CA GLU A 283 -16.70 -23.68 7.87
C GLU A 283 -16.03 -23.76 6.48
N MET A 284 -14.91 -23.05 6.30
CA MET A 284 -14.07 -23.08 5.11
C MET A 284 -12.60 -23.09 5.50
N GLN A 285 -11.79 -23.87 4.78
CA GLN A 285 -10.34 -23.77 4.86
C GLN A 285 -9.86 -22.73 3.85
N TRP A 286 -9.01 -21.81 4.30
CA TRP A 286 -8.39 -20.79 3.46
C TRP A 286 -6.86 -20.93 3.55
N PRO A 287 -6.19 -21.09 2.39
CA PRO A 287 -4.77 -21.46 2.32
C PRO A 287 -3.79 -20.36 2.70
#